data_AF-A0A8H4LJ69-F1
#
_entry.id   AF-A0A8H4LJ69-F1
#
_cell.length_a   1.000
_cell.length_b   1.000
_cell.length_c   1.000
_cell.angle_alpha   90.00
_cell.angle_beta   90.00
_cell.angle_gamma   90.00
#
_symmetry.space_group_name_H-M   'P 1'
#
loop_
_entity.id
_entity.type
_entity.pdbx_description
1 polymer ?
#
loop_
_entity_poly.entity_id
_entity_poly.type
_entity_poly.pdbx_seq_one_letter_code
_entity_poly.pdbx_strand_id
1 'polypeptide(L)'
;MQWGKFGDVAGLVRNYGIEGAVKPLFAMCAYTGEVMSLFEVGGGQHFLYNAIDGSLFQIRSPTDLATIASTIDDEDQGLGALEIEPL
;
A
#
# COMPACT_ATOMS: atom_id res chain seq x y z
N MET A 1 -13.99 2.62 -2.31
CA MET A 1 -13.09 1.67 -2.99
C MET A 1 -13.33 0.27 -2.45
N GLN A 2 -13.53 -0.70 -3.35
CA GLN A 2 -13.61 -2.11 -3.00
C GLN A 2 -12.21 -2.72 -2.97
N TRP A 3 -11.84 -3.25 -1.80
CA TRP A 3 -10.56 -3.90 -1.55
C TRP A 3 -10.74 -5.41 -1.67
N GLY A 4 -10.33 -6.01 -2.79
CA GLY A 4 -10.45 -7.45 -3.02
C GLY A 4 -9.91 -7.87 -4.38
N LYS A 5 -9.84 -9.19 -4.61
CA LYS A 5 -9.31 -9.82 -5.84
C LYS A 5 -9.93 -9.27 -7.14
N PHE A 6 -11.17 -8.77 -7.06
CA PHE A 6 -11.91 -8.17 -8.16
C PHE A 6 -12.37 -6.72 -7.87
N GLY A 7 -11.82 -6.11 -6.82
CA GLY A 7 -12.16 -4.74 -6.41
C GLY A 7 -11.36 -3.69 -7.18
N ASP A 8 -11.67 -2.42 -6.93
CA ASP A 8 -11.11 -1.24 -7.63
C ASP A 8 -9.58 -1.23 -7.63
N VAL A 9 -8.95 -1.72 -6.56
CA VAL A 9 -7.50 -1.75 -6.39
C VAL A 9 -6.83 -2.76 -7.33
N ALA A 10 -7.49 -3.88 -7.61
CA ALA A 10 -7.00 -4.85 -8.60
C ALA A 10 -7.03 -4.25 -10.02
N GLY A 11 -7.98 -3.36 -10.31
CA GLY A 11 -7.98 -2.57 -11.54
C GLY A 11 -6.89 -1.52 -11.55
N LEU A 12 -6.70 -0.80 -10.44
CA LEU A 12 -5.66 0.22 -10.28
C LEU A 12 -4.26 -0.35 -10.57
N VAL A 13 -3.85 -1.41 -9.87
CA VAL A 13 -2.49 -1.97 -10.02
C VAL A 13 -2.21 -2.46 -11.45
N ARG A 14 -3.24 -2.94 -12.16
CA ARG A 14 -3.11 -3.36 -13.56
C ARG A 14 -2.82 -2.19 -14.50
N ASN A 15 -3.34 -1.00 -14.20
CA ASN A 15 -3.02 0.20 -14.99
C ASN A 15 -1.54 0.60 -14.89
N TYR A 16 -0.86 0.19 -13.81
CA TYR A 16 0.58 0.34 -13.62
C TYR A 16 1.40 -0.84 -14.17
N GLY A 17 0.77 -1.77 -14.90
CA GLY A 17 1.44 -2.97 -15.44
C GLY A 17 1.82 -4.00 -14.37
N ILE A 18 1.25 -3.91 -13.17
CA ILE A 18 1.55 -4.83 -12.07
C ILE A 18 0.58 -6.02 -12.15
N GLU A 19 1.15 -7.20 -12.32
CA GLU A 19 0.40 -8.46 -12.38
C GLU A 19 0.48 -9.22 -11.05
N GLY A 20 -0.62 -9.86 -10.65
CA GLY A 20 -0.66 -10.72 -9.47
C GLY A 20 -1.98 -10.65 -8.70
N ALA A 21 -2.11 -11.52 -7.70
CA ALA A 21 -3.22 -11.46 -6.77
C ALA A 21 -3.00 -10.28 -5.79
N VAL A 22 -3.98 -9.38 -5.70
CA VAL A 22 -3.99 -8.30 -4.71
C VAL A 22 -4.58 -8.82 -3.41
N LYS A 23 -3.82 -8.64 -2.33
CA LYS A 23 -4.22 -8.93 -0.96
C LYS A 23 -4.22 -7.61 -0.16
N PRO A 24 -5.41 -7.05 0.13
CA PRO A 24 -5.53 -5.90 1.02
C PRO A 24 -5.01 -6.24 2.41
N LEU A 25 -4.23 -5.34 3.02
CA LEU A 25 -3.68 -5.52 4.36
C LEU A 25 -4.24 -4.48 5.32
N PHE A 26 -4.18 -3.20 4.94
CA PHE A 26 -4.68 -2.09 5.74
C PHE A 26 -5.26 -1.02 4.82
N ALA A 27 -6.32 -0.36 5.26
CA ALA A 27 -6.88 0.83 4.61
C ALA A 27 -7.44 1.75 5.68
N MET A 28 -7.04 3.02 5.66
CA MET A 28 -7.67 4.03 6.50
C MET A 28 -8.93 4.59 5.82
N CYS A 29 -10.00 4.76 6.59
CA CYS A 29 -11.31 5.09 6.07
C CYS A 29 -11.44 6.60 5.80
N ALA A 30 -11.89 6.97 4.61
CA ALA A 30 -11.79 8.33 4.07
C ALA A 30 -12.48 9.46 4.88
N TYR A 31 -13.34 9.14 5.85
CA TYR A 31 -14.00 10.18 6.67
C TYR A 31 -13.04 10.85 7.69
N THR A 32 -11.85 10.28 7.93
CA THR A 32 -10.83 10.86 8.82
C THR A 32 -9.86 11.79 8.11
N GLY A 33 -9.98 12.00 6.80
CA GLY A 33 -9.10 12.89 6.04
C GLY A 33 -7.76 12.28 5.61
N GLU A 34 -7.47 11.04 6.01
CA GLU A 34 -6.31 10.28 5.58
C GLU A 34 -6.79 9.03 4.84
N VAL A 35 -6.31 8.84 3.60
CA VAL A 35 -6.79 7.77 2.71
C VAL A 35 -5.62 6.96 2.17
N MET A 36 -4.74 6.56 3.08
CA MET A 36 -3.63 5.66 2.79
C MET A 36 -4.07 4.21 2.91
N SER A 37 -3.56 3.38 2.02
CA SER A 37 -3.81 1.94 2.03
C SER A 37 -2.56 1.15 1.72
N LEU A 38 -2.38 0.05 2.44
CA LEU A 38 -1.29 -0.90 2.28
C LEU A 38 -1.85 -2.22 1.74
N PHE A 39 -1.22 -2.74 0.70
CA PHE A 39 -1.59 -4.03 0.12
C PHE A 39 -0.38 -4.78 -0.42
N GLU A 40 -0.56 -6.08 -0.58
CA GLU A 40 0.43 -7.00 -1.11
C GLU A 40 0.01 -7.46 -2.51
N VAL A 41 0.97 -7.55 -3.44
CA VAL A 41 0.79 -8.14 -4.77
C VAL A 41 1.78 -9.29 -4.97
N GLY A 42 1.31 -10.37 -5.58
CA GLY A 42 2.18 -11.44 -6.06
C GLY A 42 2.84 -12.30 -4.97
N GLY A 43 2.42 -12.18 -3.71
CA GLY A 43 2.95 -13.00 -2.61
C GLY A 43 4.19 -12.43 -1.91
N GLY A 44 4.50 -11.14 -2.07
CA GLY A 44 5.65 -10.54 -1.37
C GLY A 44 6.01 -9.10 -1.69
N GLN A 45 5.34 -8.44 -2.65
CA GLN A 45 5.57 -7.01 -2.92
C GLN A 45 4.52 -6.17 -2.20
N HIS A 46 4.95 -5.17 -1.45
CA HIS A 46 4.08 -4.29 -0.68
C HIS A 46 4.00 -2.90 -1.32
N PHE A 47 2.79 -2.32 -1.32
CA PHE A 47 2.52 -1.04 -1.95
C PHE A 47 1.67 -0.15 -1.05
N LEU A 48 1.95 1.16 -1.13
CA LEU A 48 1.16 2.21 -0.52
C LEU A 48 0.39 2.95 -1.62
N TYR A 49 -0.92 3.07 -1.45
CA TYR A 49 -1.76 3.89 -2.30
C TYR A 49 -2.35 5.05 -1.50
N ASN A 50 -2.12 6.26 -2.00
CA ASN A 50 -2.73 7.47 -1.50
C ASN A 50 -3.96 7.81 -2.35
N ALA A 51 -5.16 7.64 -1.81
CA ALA A 51 -6.37 7.94 -2.57
C ALA A 51 -6.70 9.43 -2.68
N ILE A 52 -5.98 10.33 -1.99
CA ILE A 52 -6.19 11.77 -2.08
C ILE A 52 -5.74 12.29 -3.44
N ASP A 53 -4.56 11.88 -3.89
CA ASP A 53 -3.96 12.30 -5.16
C ASP A 53 -3.82 11.16 -6.17
N GLY A 54 -4.13 9.93 -5.78
CA GLY A 54 -4.04 8.74 -6.62
C GLY A 54 -2.61 8.21 -6.78
N SER A 55 -1.64 8.71 -6.00
CA SER A 55 -0.26 8.25 -6.07
C SER A 55 -0.11 6.82 -5.54
N LEU A 56 0.75 6.05 -6.21
CA LEU A 56 1.07 4.67 -5.87
C LEU A 56 2.57 4.56 -5.67
N PHE A 57 2.97 3.92 -4.57
CA PHE A 57 4.36 3.71 -4.22
C PHE A 57 4.63 2.23 -3.93
N GLN A 58 5.74 1.71 -4.43
CA GLN A 58 6.27 0.43 -4.01
C GLN A 58 7.18 0.60 -2.79
N ILE A 59 7.00 -0.23 -1.76
CA ILE A 59 7.93 -0.29 -0.62
C ILE A 59 9.13 -1.14 -1.04
N ARG A 60 10.32 -0.54 -1.05
CA ARG A 60 11.61 -1.19 -1.36
C ARG A 60 12.28 -1.77 -0.13
N SER A 61 12.14 -1.10 1.02
CA SER A 61 12.69 -1.55 2.30
C SER A 61 11.89 -0.97 3.47
N PRO A 62 11.56 -1.77 4.50
CA PRO A 62 11.72 -3.23 4.57
C PRO A 62 10.73 -3.97 3.64
N THR A 63 11.00 -5.26 3.35
CA THR A 63 10.19 -6.03 2.38
C THR A 63 9.15 -6.95 3.02
N ASP A 64 9.28 -7.28 4.30
CA ASP A 64 8.33 -8.11 5.02
C ASP A 64 7.28 -7.27 5.78
N LEU A 65 6.06 -7.80 5.88
CA LEU A 65 4.93 -7.09 6.49
C LEU A 65 5.14 -6.74 7.96
N ALA A 66 5.81 -7.60 8.73
CA ALA A 66 5.96 -7.39 10.17
C ALA A 66 6.86 -6.18 10.43
N THR A 67 7.99 -6.09 9.72
CA THR A 67 8.90 -4.95 9.84
C THR A 67 8.24 -3.68 9.30
N ILE A 68 7.56 -3.74 8.15
CA ILE A 68 6.81 -2.58 7.61
C ILE A 68 5.82 -2.04 8.65
N ALA A 69 5.00 -2.91 9.24
CA ALA A 69 4.03 -2.51 10.25
C ALA A 69 4.72 -1.90 11.48
N SER A 70 5.79 -2.53 11.98
CA SER A 70 6.54 -2.01 13.12
C SER A 70 7.19 -0.64 12.86
N THR A 71 7.67 -0.39 11.63
CA THR A 71 8.23 0.91 11.23
C THR A 71 7.16 1.99 11.17
N ILE A 72 5.96 1.66 10.69
CA ILE A 72 4.83 2.60 10.62
C ILE A 72 4.30 2.93 12.03
N ASP A 73 4.24 1.94 12.91
CA ASP A 73 3.73 2.10 14.28
C ASP A 73 4.74 2.73 15.25
N ASP A 74 6.01 2.88 14.84
CA ASP A 74 7.07 3.51 15.64
C ASP A 74 6.84 5.04 15.75
N GLU A 75 6.76 5.51 17.00
CA GLU A 75 6.44 6.90 17.35
C GLU A 75 7.46 7.93 16.84
N ASP A 76 8.71 7.51 16.59
CA ASP A 76 9.82 8.37 16.15
C ASP A 76 10.07 8.26 14.63
N GLN A 77 9.48 7.27 13.95
CA GLN A 77 9.71 6.98 12.53
C GLN A 77 8.47 7.25 11.66
N GLY A 78 7.45 6.40 11.80
CA GLY A 78 6.27 6.39 10.95
C GLY A 78 6.54 6.09 9.47
N LEU A 79 5.60 6.51 8.60
CA LEU A 79 5.65 6.28 7.15
C LEU A 79 6.93 6.82 6.48
N GLY A 80 7.51 7.90 7.01
CA GLY A 80 8.69 8.56 6.43
C GLY A 80 9.97 7.73 6.51
N ALA A 81 10.01 6.69 7.34
CA ALA A 81 11.15 5.80 7.47
C ALA A 81 11.15 4.64 6.45
N LEU A 82 10.07 4.49 5.67
CA LEU A 82 10.02 3.51 4.59
C LEU A 82 10.81 4.00 3.38
N GLU A 83 11.62 3.13 2.79
CA GLU A 83 12.18 3.37 1.47
C GLU A 83 11.10 3.05 0.43
N ILE A 84 10.60 4.07 -0.26
CA ILE A 84 9.52 3.95 -1.23
C ILE A 84 9.92 4.50 -2.59
N GLU A 85 9.37 3.91 -3.66
CA GLU A 85 9.56 4.37 -5.03
C GLU A 85 8.20 4.62 -5.69
N PRO A 86 7.98 5.79 -6.32
CA PRO A 86 6.74 6.06 -7.06
C PRO A 86 6.64 5.20 -8.33
N LEU A 87 5.41 4.87 -8.71
CA LEU A 87 5.07 4.13 -9.93
C LEU A 87 4.37 5.01 -10.97
#